data_AF-B0T6Z8-F1
#
_entry.id   AF-B0T6Z8-F1
#
_cell.length_a   1.000
_cell.length_b   1.000
_cell.length_c   1.000
_cell.angle_alpha   90.00
_cell.angle_beta   90.00
_cell.angle_gamma   90.00
#
_symmetry.space_group_name_H-M   'P 1'
#
loop_
_entity.id
_entity.type
_entity.pdbx_description
1 polymer ?
#
loop_
_entity_poly.entity_id
_entity_poly.type
_entity_poly.pdbx_seq_one_letter_code
_entity_poly.pdbx_strand_id
1 'polypeptide(L)'
;MIDGAPPQAAIVACVGVAAWKRASVARLIAADGRASGPSADLGRPAFRARAGPALRRARDLGGAVGVWPSRAPADIESQAQALGVPLVCIEDGFIRSAGLGAECRPPASIVLDRAGVHFDPRRPSDLELHLTHDHFGETLTSRAQQLIERIVALGVTKYNLSGQAPPFRGGRRTVLVPGQVEDDLSVKLGGAGVAGNLDLLRRVRQIEPDAVVLYRPHPDVEAGYRKGLIRDADALRYVDQVLRGHALPALLTSVDAVHVLTSLTGFEALLRGREVVVHGQPFYAGWGLTRDLSPPPRRGRRLALAELAAAALILYPRYIDPMTGETCSPETLVARLADQPEPRPGLLPALRRLQVGAFRSLDMAAATSMANG
;
A
#
# COMPACT_ATOMS: atom_id res chain seq x y z
N MET A 1 -21.25 14.36 7.29
CA MET A 1 -21.64 13.91 5.94
C MET A 1 -21.48 15.12 5.04
N ILE A 2 -20.75 15.01 3.92
CA ILE A 2 -20.61 16.11 2.97
C ILE A 2 -21.80 16.01 2.03
N ASP A 3 -22.85 16.79 2.31
CA ASP A 3 -23.98 16.99 1.41
C ASP A 3 -23.51 17.79 0.19
N GLY A 4 -23.70 17.25 -1.01
CA GLY A 4 -23.45 17.96 -2.28
C GLY A 4 -22.54 17.27 -3.30
N ALA A 5 -21.99 16.08 -3.00
CA ALA A 5 -21.27 15.32 -4.02
C ALA A 5 -22.26 14.75 -5.07
N PRO A 6 -21.94 14.82 -6.38
CA PRO A 6 -22.81 14.25 -7.41
C PRO A 6 -23.02 12.75 -7.16
N PRO A 7 -24.21 12.22 -7.48
CA PRO A 7 -24.52 10.80 -7.26
C PRO A 7 -23.51 9.92 -8.00
N GLN A 8 -22.85 9.03 -7.26
CA GLN A 8 -21.81 8.17 -7.80
C GLN A 8 -22.40 6.81 -8.20
N ALA A 9 -22.08 6.36 -9.42
CA ALA A 9 -22.51 5.07 -9.92
C ALA A 9 -22.05 3.93 -8.98
N ALA A 10 -22.98 3.05 -8.60
CA ALA A 10 -22.69 1.91 -7.74
C ALA A 10 -21.73 0.94 -8.44
N ILE A 11 -20.84 0.29 -7.69
CA ILE A 11 -19.97 -0.76 -8.24
C ILE A 11 -20.79 -2.03 -8.39
N VAL A 12 -21.15 -2.41 -9.61
CA VAL A 12 -22.03 -3.57 -9.89
C VAL A 12 -21.29 -4.81 -10.38
N ALA A 13 -20.02 -4.64 -10.74
CA ALA A 13 -19.12 -5.72 -11.12
C ALA A 13 -17.68 -5.42 -10.69
N CYS A 14 -16.86 -6.46 -10.54
CA CYS A 14 -15.45 -6.34 -10.17
C CYS A 14 -14.55 -7.25 -11.02
N VAL A 15 -13.38 -6.76 -11.40
CA VAL A 15 -12.34 -7.48 -12.17
C VAL A 15 -11.00 -7.41 -11.42
N GLY A 16 -10.17 -8.45 -11.55
CA GLY A 16 -8.85 -8.51 -10.90
C GLY A 16 -8.86 -8.92 -9.41
N VAL A 17 -10.03 -9.07 -8.80
CA VAL A 17 -10.13 -9.46 -7.38
C VAL A 17 -9.94 -10.97 -7.20
N ALA A 18 -8.88 -11.35 -6.49
CA ALA A 18 -8.56 -12.73 -6.14
C ALA A 18 -9.73 -13.40 -5.39
N ALA A 19 -9.99 -14.69 -5.67
CA ALA A 19 -11.15 -15.40 -5.12
C ALA A 19 -11.29 -15.29 -3.59
N TRP A 20 -10.18 -15.43 -2.87
CA TRP A 20 -10.12 -15.33 -1.40
C TRP A 20 -10.37 -13.91 -0.86
N LYS A 21 -10.22 -12.85 -1.67
CA LYS A 21 -10.53 -11.46 -1.27
C LYS A 21 -12.02 -11.09 -1.48
N ARG A 22 -12.74 -11.82 -2.35
CA ARG A 22 -14.04 -11.39 -2.88
C ARG A 22 -15.10 -11.12 -1.81
N ALA A 23 -15.17 -11.96 -0.78
CA ALA A 23 -16.14 -11.79 0.29
C ALA A 23 -15.94 -10.47 1.06
N SER A 24 -14.70 -10.18 1.49
CA SER A 24 -14.37 -8.94 2.19
C SER A 24 -14.50 -7.72 1.30
N VAL A 25 -14.03 -7.80 0.05
CA VAL A 25 -14.17 -6.69 -0.92
C VAL A 25 -15.63 -6.36 -1.18
N ALA A 26 -16.51 -7.37 -1.31
CA ALA A 26 -17.95 -7.13 -1.49
C ALA A 26 -18.58 -6.42 -0.28
N ARG A 27 -18.19 -6.78 0.95
CA ARG A 27 -18.65 -6.10 2.17
C ARG A 27 -18.16 -4.66 2.23
N LEU A 28 -16.89 -4.44 1.93
CA LEU A 28 -16.29 -3.10 1.93
C LEU A 28 -16.85 -2.18 0.83
N ILE A 29 -17.24 -2.74 -0.33
CA ILE A 29 -17.97 -1.99 -1.36
C ILE A 29 -19.38 -1.63 -0.87
N ALA A 30 -20.09 -2.56 -0.23
CA ALA A 30 -21.40 -2.29 0.34
C ALA A 30 -21.34 -1.22 1.45
N ALA A 31 -20.21 -1.14 2.16
CA ALA A 31 -19.93 -0.14 3.17
C ALA A 31 -19.67 1.27 2.63
N ASP A 32 -19.46 1.43 1.31
CA ASP A 32 -19.02 2.71 0.73
C ASP A 32 -20.06 3.82 0.91
N GLY A 33 -21.35 3.50 1.04
CA GLY A 33 -22.44 4.43 1.39
C GLY A 33 -22.67 5.59 0.40
N ARG A 34 -21.76 5.81 -0.56
CA ARG A 34 -21.76 6.86 -1.59
C ARG A 34 -22.52 6.46 -2.85
N ALA A 35 -22.91 5.18 -2.96
CA ALA A 35 -23.76 4.71 -4.06
C ALA A 35 -25.17 5.30 -3.91
N SER A 36 -25.67 5.94 -4.96
CA SER A 36 -26.99 6.56 -5.00
C SER A 36 -27.68 6.28 -6.34
N GLY A 37 -29.02 6.39 -6.36
CA GLY A 37 -29.84 6.11 -7.54
C GLY A 37 -30.26 4.64 -7.67
N PRO A 38 -30.87 4.23 -8.80
CA PRO A 38 -31.49 2.91 -8.98
C PRO A 38 -30.50 1.73 -8.89
N SER A 39 -29.19 2.03 -8.91
CA SER A 39 -28.13 1.04 -8.78
C SER A 39 -27.75 0.69 -7.34
N ALA A 40 -28.21 1.46 -6.35
CA ALA A 40 -27.89 1.27 -4.93
C ALA A 40 -28.48 -0.03 -4.35
N ASP A 41 -29.64 -0.47 -4.86
CA ASP A 41 -30.34 -1.67 -4.40
C ASP A 41 -29.92 -2.96 -5.13
N LEU A 42 -28.94 -2.91 -6.03
CA LEU A 42 -28.53 -4.03 -6.89
C LEU A 42 -27.78 -5.16 -6.15
N GLY A 43 -27.59 -5.04 -4.84
CA GLY A 43 -26.95 -6.05 -4.01
C GLY A 43 -25.44 -6.17 -4.25
N ARG A 44 -24.89 -7.37 -4.07
CA ARG A 44 -23.43 -7.60 -4.11
C ARG A 44 -22.86 -7.49 -5.53
N PRO A 45 -21.66 -6.89 -5.71
CA PRO A 45 -21.02 -6.79 -7.02
C PRO A 45 -20.68 -8.17 -7.59
N ALA A 46 -20.86 -8.30 -8.90
CA ALA A 46 -20.53 -9.53 -9.61
C ALA A 46 -19.03 -9.60 -9.91
N PHE A 47 -18.32 -10.59 -9.39
CA PHE A 47 -16.90 -10.81 -9.72
C PHE A 47 -16.76 -11.52 -11.07
N ARG A 48 -15.89 -11.00 -11.94
CA ARG A 48 -15.63 -11.52 -13.28
C ARG A 48 -14.13 -11.67 -13.52
N ALA A 49 -13.77 -12.69 -14.30
CA ALA A 49 -12.38 -12.92 -14.70
C ALA A 49 -11.97 -12.07 -15.91
N ARG A 50 -12.92 -11.68 -16.77
CA ARG A 50 -12.70 -10.92 -18.00
C ARG A 50 -13.41 -9.57 -17.94
N ALA A 51 -12.84 -8.57 -18.62
CA ALA A 51 -13.38 -7.21 -18.69
C ALA A 51 -14.77 -7.16 -19.34
N GLY A 52 -14.93 -7.72 -20.55
CA GLY A 52 -16.18 -7.64 -21.32
C GLY A 52 -17.48 -7.97 -20.55
N PRO A 53 -17.60 -9.11 -19.86
CA PRO A 53 -18.78 -9.41 -19.05
C PRO A 53 -19.04 -8.44 -17.88
N ALA A 54 -17.99 -7.88 -17.28
CA ALA A 54 -18.14 -6.88 -16.22
C ALA A 54 -18.62 -5.55 -16.79
N LEU A 55 -18.01 -5.10 -17.90
CA LEU A 55 -18.35 -3.86 -18.57
C LEU A 55 -19.79 -3.87 -19.14
N ARG A 56 -20.21 -4.98 -19.76
CA ARG A 56 -21.61 -5.13 -20.21
C ARG A 56 -22.59 -5.00 -19.05
N ARG A 57 -22.34 -5.71 -17.94
CA ARG A 57 -23.19 -5.61 -16.75
C ARG A 57 -23.25 -4.18 -16.21
N ALA A 58 -22.11 -3.48 -16.15
CA ALA A 58 -22.07 -2.11 -15.67
C ALA A 58 -22.86 -1.17 -16.58
N ARG A 59 -22.69 -1.28 -17.89
CA ARG A 59 -23.49 -0.54 -18.88
C ARG A 59 -25.00 -0.82 -18.73
N ASP A 60 -25.39 -2.09 -18.68
CA ASP A 60 -26.79 -2.51 -18.65
C ASP A 60 -27.50 -2.08 -17.34
N LEU A 61 -26.75 -1.90 -16.25
CA LEU A 61 -27.27 -1.50 -14.94
C LEU A 61 -27.01 -0.02 -14.59
N GLY A 62 -26.40 0.76 -15.49
CA GLY A 62 -26.00 2.15 -15.20
C GLY A 62 -25.00 2.26 -14.03
N GLY A 63 -24.16 1.25 -13.83
CA GLY A 63 -23.20 1.15 -12.73
C GLY A 63 -21.74 1.32 -13.18
N ALA A 64 -20.82 1.13 -12.23
CA ALA A 64 -19.38 1.15 -12.44
C ALA A 64 -18.75 -0.24 -12.28
N VAL A 65 -17.53 -0.40 -12.80
CA VAL A 65 -16.71 -1.60 -12.60
C VAL A 65 -15.56 -1.30 -11.62
N GLY A 66 -15.51 -2.06 -10.53
CA GLY A 66 -14.38 -2.09 -9.61
C GLY A 66 -13.21 -2.86 -10.21
N VAL A 67 -12.00 -2.30 -10.20
CA VAL A 67 -10.83 -2.88 -10.84
C VAL A 67 -9.69 -2.97 -9.84
N TRP A 68 -9.15 -4.16 -9.61
CA TRP A 68 -7.89 -4.33 -8.91
C TRP A 68 -6.73 -4.27 -9.92
N PRO A 69 -5.98 -3.15 -10.03
CA PRO A 69 -5.13 -2.88 -11.21
C PRO A 69 -4.05 -3.93 -11.45
N SER A 70 -3.42 -4.44 -10.39
CA SER A 70 -2.33 -5.43 -10.49
C SER A 70 -2.71 -6.76 -11.14
N ARG A 71 -4.02 -7.03 -11.32
CA ARG A 71 -4.54 -8.28 -11.90
C ARG A 71 -5.60 -8.04 -12.97
N ALA A 72 -5.82 -6.80 -13.35
CA ALA A 72 -6.80 -6.45 -14.36
C ALA A 72 -6.22 -6.68 -15.78
N PRO A 73 -7.06 -7.02 -16.78
CA PRO A 73 -6.64 -7.00 -18.17
C PRO A 73 -6.12 -5.61 -18.57
N ALA A 74 -5.02 -5.56 -19.33
CA ALA A 74 -4.37 -4.30 -19.70
C ALA A 74 -5.25 -3.38 -20.57
N ASP A 75 -6.22 -3.94 -21.29
CA ASP A 75 -7.14 -3.26 -22.18
C ASP A 75 -8.46 -2.84 -21.51
N ILE A 76 -8.61 -3.04 -20.20
CA ILE A 76 -9.86 -2.70 -19.50
C ILE A 76 -10.17 -1.20 -19.55
N GLU A 77 -9.16 -0.33 -19.46
CA GLU A 77 -9.35 1.13 -19.50
C GLU A 77 -9.89 1.57 -20.87
N SER A 78 -9.29 1.09 -21.97
CA SER A 78 -9.73 1.43 -23.33
C SER A 78 -11.10 0.85 -23.65
N GLN A 79 -11.40 -0.40 -23.25
CA GLN A 79 -12.73 -0.99 -23.41
C GLN A 79 -13.80 -0.23 -22.61
N ALA A 80 -13.49 0.17 -21.37
CA ALA A 80 -14.41 0.93 -20.53
C ALA A 80 -14.73 2.30 -21.13
N GLN A 81 -13.70 2.99 -21.63
CA GLN A 81 -13.86 4.27 -22.32
C GLN A 81 -14.75 4.13 -23.57
N ALA A 82 -14.53 3.10 -24.39
CA ALA A 82 -15.34 2.85 -25.58
C ALA A 82 -16.82 2.56 -25.27
N LEU A 83 -17.12 2.03 -24.07
CA LEU A 83 -18.48 1.72 -23.63
C LEU A 83 -19.10 2.79 -22.72
N GLY A 84 -18.38 3.88 -22.42
CA GLY A 84 -18.84 4.90 -21.48
C GLY A 84 -19.05 4.39 -20.04
N VAL A 85 -18.33 3.32 -19.65
CA VAL A 85 -18.48 2.68 -18.34
C VAL A 85 -17.45 3.24 -17.36
N PRO A 86 -17.85 3.78 -16.19
CA PRO A 86 -16.91 4.24 -15.18
C PRO A 86 -16.11 3.07 -14.56
N LEU A 87 -14.82 3.31 -14.34
CA LEU A 87 -13.96 2.41 -13.56
C LEU A 87 -13.71 3.00 -12.17
N VAL A 88 -13.68 2.11 -11.17
CA VAL A 88 -13.27 2.45 -9.79
C VAL A 88 -12.08 1.58 -9.44
N CYS A 89 -10.93 2.20 -9.17
CA CYS A 89 -9.75 1.48 -8.73
C CYS A 89 -9.95 0.98 -7.30
N ILE A 90 -9.72 -0.31 -7.09
CA ILE A 90 -9.74 -0.96 -5.78
C ILE A 90 -8.31 -1.31 -5.40
N GLU A 91 -7.89 -0.84 -4.24
CA GLU A 91 -6.60 -1.23 -3.64
C GLU A 91 -6.74 -1.55 -2.15
N ASP A 92 -5.74 -2.21 -1.59
CA ASP A 92 -5.70 -2.43 -0.14
C ASP A 92 -5.58 -1.07 0.60
N GLY A 93 -6.27 -0.92 1.72
CA GLY A 93 -6.16 0.27 2.57
C GLY A 93 -4.80 0.38 3.26
N PHE A 94 -4.47 1.57 3.77
CA PHE A 94 -3.19 1.82 4.45
C PHE A 94 -3.08 1.11 5.81
N ILE A 95 -4.21 0.91 6.50
CA ILE A 95 -4.34 0.04 7.67
C ILE A 95 -5.08 -1.22 7.22
N ARG A 96 -4.36 -2.34 7.04
CA ARG A 96 -4.89 -3.48 6.26
C ARG A 96 -5.36 -4.67 7.10
N SER A 97 -4.45 -5.33 7.82
CA SER A 97 -4.68 -6.60 8.54
C SER A 97 -3.46 -6.98 9.38
N ALA A 98 -3.60 -7.83 10.40
CA ALA A 98 -2.45 -8.50 11.02
C ALA A 98 -1.93 -9.60 10.07
N GLY A 99 -0.63 -9.56 9.73
CA GLY A 99 0.01 -10.50 8.80
C GLY A 99 0.10 -10.03 7.34
N LEU A 100 0.90 -10.75 6.55
CA LEU A 100 1.18 -10.39 5.15
C LEU A 100 0.00 -10.72 4.21
N GLY A 101 -0.18 -9.92 3.16
CA GLY A 101 -1.11 -10.25 2.07
C GLY A 101 -0.76 -11.56 1.35
N ALA A 102 0.52 -11.96 1.38
CA ALA A 102 1.03 -13.23 0.87
C ALA A 102 0.49 -14.45 1.64
N GLU A 103 -0.02 -14.27 2.87
CA GLU A 103 -0.65 -15.31 3.69
C GLU A 103 -2.15 -15.50 3.40
N CYS A 104 -2.68 -14.87 2.35
CA CYS A 104 -4.10 -14.93 1.95
C CYS A 104 -5.07 -14.41 3.02
N ARG A 105 -4.62 -13.49 3.89
CA ARG A 105 -5.49 -12.82 4.87
C ARG A 105 -6.38 -11.77 4.18
N PRO A 106 -7.72 -11.91 4.24
CA PRO A 106 -8.64 -10.97 3.62
C PRO A 106 -8.41 -9.55 4.14
N PRO A 107 -8.52 -8.51 3.28
CA PRO A 107 -8.34 -7.14 3.72
C PRO A 107 -9.49 -6.72 4.65
N ALA A 108 -9.15 -6.07 5.77
CA ALA A 108 -10.12 -5.35 6.60
C ALA A 108 -10.32 -3.90 6.14
N SER A 109 -9.50 -3.44 5.19
CA SER A 109 -9.63 -2.13 4.56
C SER A 109 -9.29 -2.17 3.07
N ILE A 110 -10.05 -1.40 2.30
CA ILE A 110 -9.75 -1.07 0.90
C ILE A 110 -9.93 0.42 0.65
N VAL A 111 -9.32 0.89 -0.43
CA VAL A 111 -9.64 2.19 -1.03
C VAL A 111 -10.45 1.97 -2.29
N LEU A 112 -11.38 2.88 -2.56
CA LEU A 112 -12.24 2.90 -3.74
C LEU A 112 -12.02 4.25 -4.43
N ASP A 113 -11.16 4.28 -5.43
CA ASP A 113 -10.73 5.52 -6.08
C ASP A 113 -11.35 5.67 -7.47
N ARG A 114 -12.07 6.76 -7.69
CA ARG A 114 -12.80 7.04 -8.92
C ARG A 114 -12.03 7.97 -9.87
N ALA A 115 -11.12 8.79 -9.36
CA ALA A 115 -10.29 9.66 -10.19
C ALA A 115 -9.02 8.96 -10.72
N GLY A 116 -8.37 8.13 -9.89
CA GLY A 116 -7.13 7.46 -10.25
C GLY A 116 -6.38 6.93 -9.02
N VAL A 117 -5.57 5.89 -9.14
CA VAL A 117 -4.97 5.27 -7.94
C VAL A 117 -3.93 6.18 -7.26
N HIS A 118 -3.95 6.26 -5.92
CA HIS A 118 -3.11 7.15 -5.10
C HIS A 118 -1.59 7.06 -5.34
N PHE A 119 -1.08 5.95 -5.88
CA PHE A 119 0.34 5.77 -6.16
C PHE A 119 0.75 6.15 -7.59
N ASP A 120 -0.19 6.56 -8.45
CA ASP A 120 0.09 6.99 -9.83
C ASP A 120 0.18 8.53 -9.89
N PRO A 121 1.38 9.12 -9.91
CA PRO A 121 1.54 10.57 -9.92
C PRO A 121 1.23 11.21 -11.28
N ARG A 122 0.84 10.45 -12.31
CA ARG A 122 0.55 11.02 -13.65
C ARG A 122 -0.84 11.63 -13.76
N ARG A 123 -1.77 11.25 -12.89
CA ARG A 123 -3.15 11.75 -12.84
C ARG A 123 -3.60 12.00 -11.40
N PRO A 124 -4.60 12.88 -11.18
CA PRO A 124 -5.19 13.03 -9.86
C PRO A 124 -5.81 11.72 -9.35
N SER A 125 -5.82 11.57 -8.03
CA SER A 125 -6.54 10.52 -7.30
C SER A 125 -7.59 11.15 -6.40
N ASP A 126 -8.61 10.40 -5.96
CA ASP A 126 -9.58 10.93 -4.99
C ASP A 126 -8.86 11.39 -3.71
N LEU A 127 -7.79 10.69 -3.32
CA LEU A 127 -6.94 11.12 -2.20
C LEU A 127 -6.23 12.45 -2.49
N GLU A 128 -5.63 12.63 -3.67
CA GLU A 128 -5.01 13.90 -4.07
C GLU A 128 -6.04 15.03 -4.11
N LEU A 129 -7.27 14.75 -4.54
CA LEU A 129 -8.37 15.71 -4.54
C LEU A 129 -8.78 16.13 -3.13
N HIS A 130 -8.93 15.16 -2.20
CA HIS A 130 -9.18 15.44 -0.78
C HIS A 130 -8.06 16.31 -0.19
N LEU A 131 -6.80 15.95 -0.41
CA LEU A 131 -5.64 16.69 0.10
C LEU A 131 -5.50 18.10 -0.49
N THR A 132 -5.91 18.27 -1.75
CA THR A 132 -5.82 19.57 -2.43
C THR A 132 -6.94 20.51 -1.97
N HIS A 133 -8.18 20.03 -1.97
CA HIS A 133 -9.36 20.91 -1.94
C HIS A 133 -10.12 20.92 -0.60
N ASP A 134 -10.02 19.87 0.21
CA ASP A 134 -10.82 19.81 1.43
C ASP A 134 -10.30 20.77 2.51
N HIS A 135 -11.24 21.29 3.29
CA HIS A 135 -10.97 22.01 4.52
C HIS A 135 -11.02 21.03 5.71
N PHE A 136 -9.90 20.87 6.41
CA PHE A 136 -9.80 19.99 7.57
C PHE A 136 -10.08 20.78 8.85
N GLY A 137 -11.35 20.81 9.28
CA GLY A 137 -11.76 21.48 10.51
C GLY A 137 -11.17 20.83 11.77
N GLU A 138 -11.17 21.57 12.88
CA GLU A 138 -10.55 21.19 14.16
C GLU A 138 -11.01 19.81 14.69
N THR A 139 -12.29 19.48 14.54
CA THR A 139 -12.81 18.17 14.95
C THR A 139 -12.15 17.02 14.19
N LEU A 140 -11.95 17.18 12.87
CA LEU A 140 -11.38 16.13 12.02
C LEU A 140 -9.87 16.02 12.23
N THR A 141 -9.17 17.14 12.38
CA THR A 141 -7.72 17.15 12.65
C THR A 141 -7.42 16.62 14.05
N SER A 142 -8.20 16.97 15.08
CA SER A 142 -8.07 16.40 16.43
C SER A 142 -8.32 14.90 16.44
N ARG A 143 -9.35 14.42 15.74
CA ARG A 143 -9.60 12.97 15.56
C ARG A 143 -8.41 12.27 14.89
N ALA A 144 -7.87 12.87 13.83
CA ALA A 144 -6.72 12.31 13.12
C ALA A 144 -5.46 12.27 14.01
N GLN A 145 -5.24 13.30 14.83
CA GLN A 145 -4.13 13.36 15.78
C GLN A 145 -4.22 12.24 16.83
N GLN A 146 -5.39 12.03 17.43
CA GLN A 146 -5.62 10.92 18.37
C GLN A 146 -5.43 9.55 17.70
N LEU A 147 -5.85 9.41 16.44
CA LEU A 147 -5.64 8.18 15.67
C LEU A 147 -4.13 7.93 15.42
N ILE A 148 -3.36 8.97 15.07
CA ILE A 148 -1.90 8.89 14.93
C ILE A 148 -1.28 8.38 16.22
N GLU A 149 -1.58 9.03 17.35
CA GLU A 149 -1.06 8.66 18.67
C GLU A 149 -1.36 7.20 19.00
N ARG A 150 -2.57 6.74 18.72
CA ARG A 150 -2.99 5.35 18.96
C ARG A 150 -2.26 4.35 18.05
N ILE A 151 -2.08 4.67 16.76
CA ILE A 151 -1.31 3.83 15.82
C ILE A 151 0.14 3.70 16.29
N VAL A 152 0.76 4.80 16.71
CA VAL A 152 2.14 4.82 17.19
C VAL A 152 2.29 4.04 18.48
N ALA A 153 1.43 4.31 19.47
CA ALA A 153 1.47 3.66 20.79
C ALA A 153 1.26 2.13 20.69
N LEU A 154 0.38 1.67 19.80
CA LEU A 154 0.10 0.25 19.60
C LEU A 154 1.06 -0.43 18.61
N GLY A 155 2.04 0.31 18.05
CA GLY A 155 2.99 -0.24 17.09
C GLY A 155 2.37 -0.72 15.77
N VAL A 156 1.17 -0.24 15.44
CA VAL A 156 0.43 -0.70 14.26
C VAL A 156 1.15 -0.25 12.98
N THR A 157 1.28 -1.18 12.04
CA THR A 157 1.84 -1.00 10.69
C THR A 157 1.00 -1.79 9.69
N LYS A 158 1.25 -1.64 8.38
CA LYS A 158 0.49 -2.35 7.33
C LYS A 158 0.39 -3.87 7.54
N TYR A 159 1.42 -4.48 8.14
CA TYR A 159 1.53 -5.93 8.32
C TYR A 159 1.58 -6.40 9.78
N ASN A 160 1.76 -5.49 10.75
CA ASN A 160 1.82 -5.78 12.21
C ASN A 160 2.73 -6.98 12.59
N LEU A 161 3.96 -6.98 12.09
CA LEU A 161 4.97 -7.98 12.47
C LEU A 161 5.69 -7.52 13.75
N SER A 162 5.76 -8.38 14.78
CA SER A 162 6.49 -8.06 16.01
C SER A 162 7.99 -8.39 15.91
N GLY A 163 8.77 -7.86 16.86
CA GLY A 163 10.22 -8.03 16.94
C GLY A 163 10.91 -6.79 17.51
N GLN A 164 12.16 -6.96 17.92
CA GLN A 164 12.97 -5.90 18.51
C GLN A 164 13.80 -5.18 17.43
N ALA A 165 14.19 -3.93 17.73
CA ALA A 165 15.19 -3.22 16.92
C ALA A 165 16.57 -3.87 17.15
N PRO A 166 17.40 -4.02 16.09
CA PRO A 166 18.76 -4.46 16.25
C PRO A 166 19.58 -3.40 16.99
N PRO A 167 20.64 -3.77 17.70
CA PRO A 167 21.64 -2.81 18.14
C PRO A 167 22.37 -2.25 16.90
N PHE A 168 22.43 -0.93 16.78
CA PHE A 168 23.29 -0.23 15.82
C PHE A 168 24.11 0.84 16.55
N ARG A 169 25.26 1.21 15.98
CA ARG A 169 26.24 2.08 16.64
C ARG A 169 25.62 3.47 16.89
N GLY A 170 25.54 3.87 18.16
CA GLY A 170 25.17 5.23 18.55
C GLY A 170 26.23 6.27 18.19
N GLY A 171 25.85 7.55 18.23
CA GLY A 171 26.76 8.69 18.03
C GLY A 171 26.86 9.23 16.60
N ARG A 172 26.17 8.62 15.63
CA ARG A 172 25.99 9.14 14.27
C ARG A 172 24.52 9.10 13.87
N ARG A 173 24.14 9.96 12.92
CA ARG A 173 22.82 9.94 12.30
C ARG A 173 22.54 8.56 11.72
N THR A 174 21.35 8.02 11.97
CA THR A 174 20.94 6.69 11.52
C THR A 174 19.80 6.79 10.51
N VAL A 175 20.00 6.20 9.33
CA VAL A 175 19.09 6.27 8.19
C VAL A 175 18.60 4.88 7.81
N LEU A 176 17.28 4.69 7.77
CA LEU A 176 16.66 3.45 7.28
C LEU A 176 16.31 3.56 5.79
N VAL A 177 16.64 2.53 5.03
CA VAL A 177 16.19 2.33 3.65
C VAL A 177 15.36 1.05 3.57
N PRO A 178 14.02 1.13 3.51
CA PRO A 178 13.19 -0.05 3.26
C PRO A 178 13.23 -0.41 1.77
N GLY A 179 13.61 -1.66 1.48
CA GLY A 179 13.53 -2.23 0.15
C GLY A 179 12.09 -2.37 -0.32
N GLN A 180 11.90 -2.27 -1.63
CA GLN A 180 10.60 -2.43 -2.28
C GLN A 180 10.63 -3.57 -3.29
N VAL A 181 9.45 -4.06 -3.64
CA VAL A 181 9.28 -4.99 -4.74
C VAL A 181 9.40 -4.21 -6.06
N GLU A 182 10.39 -4.52 -6.88
CA GLU A 182 10.74 -3.67 -8.05
C GLU A 182 9.67 -3.68 -9.15
N ASP A 183 8.86 -4.74 -9.23
CA ASP A 183 7.78 -4.85 -10.21
C ASP A 183 6.43 -4.33 -9.70
N ASP A 184 6.39 -3.77 -8.49
CA ASP A 184 5.21 -3.13 -7.90
C ASP A 184 4.77 -1.90 -8.72
N LEU A 185 3.46 -1.69 -8.82
CA LEU A 185 2.90 -0.58 -9.60
C LEU A 185 3.30 0.78 -9.02
N SER A 186 3.39 0.91 -7.69
CA SER A 186 3.85 2.14 -7.05
C SER A 186 5.29 2.48 -7.41
N VAL A 187 6.15 1.48 -7.66
CA VAL A 187 7.53 1.68 -8.10
C VAL A 187 7.57 2.01 -9.60
N LYS A 188 6.83 1.27 -10.43
CA LYS A 188 6.79 1.48 -11.88
C LYS A 188 6.26 2.87 -12.26
N LEU A 189 5.24 3.34 -11.55
CA LEU A 189 4.57 4.61 -11.87
C LEU A 189 5.16 5.80 -11.11
N GLY A 190 5.59 5.59 -9.86
CA GLY A 190 6.09 6.64 -8.97
C GLY A 190 7.61 6.67 -8.78
N GLY A 191 8.37 5.84 -9.48
CA GLY A 191 9.81 5.67 -9.23
C GLY A 191 10.72 6.83 -9.64
N ALA A 192 10.21 7.82 -10.40
CA ALA A 192 10.92 9.07 -10.74
C ALA A 192 12.38 8.90 -11.22
N GLY A 193 12.65 7.88 -12.04
CA GLY A 193 13.98 7.64 -12.61
C GLY A 193 14.97 6.91 -11.69
N VAL A 194 14.55 6.38 -10.54
CA VAL A 194 15.36 5.47 -9.72
C VAL A 194 15.30 4.04 -10.27
N ALA A 195 16.45 3.46 -10.56
CA ALA A 195 16.56 2.14 -11.19
C ALA A 195 16.68 1.02 -10.14
N GLY A 196 15.57 0.69 -9.49
CA GLY A 196 15.49 -0.42 -8.52
C GLY A 196 16.16 -0.14 -7.18
N ASN A 197 16.24 -1.17 -6.33
CA ASN A 197 16.68 -0.97 -4.95
C ASN A 197 18.17 -0.63 -4.84
N LEU A 198 19.03 -1.16 -5.72
CA LEU A 198 20.47 -0.93 -5.64
C LEU A 198 20.84 0.51 -5.99
N ASP A 199 20.17 1.10 -6.99
CA ASP A 199 20.33 2.52 -7.31
C ASP A 199 19.84 3.41 -6.16
N LEU A 200 18.73 3.04 -5.51
CA LEU A 200 18.27 3.72 -4.29
C LEU A 200 19.37 3.71 -3.21
N LEU A 201 19.95 2.56 -2.89
CA LEU A 201 21.03 2.47 -1.88
C LEU A 201 22.23 3.35 -2.24
N ARG A 202 22.64 3.33 -3.51
CA ARG A 202 23.72 4.18 -4.01
C ARG A 202 23.42 5.67 -3.82
N ARG A 203 22.23 6.13 -4.18
CA ARG A 203 21.80 7.53 -4.02
C ARG A 203 21.71 7.93 -2.55
N VAL A 204 21.19 7.04 -1.69
CA VAL A 204 21.14 7.29 -0.24
C VAL A 204 22.54 7.53 0.31
N ARG A 205 23.51 6.67 -0.02
CA ARG A 205 24.90 6.85 0.44
C ARG A 205 25.52 8.16 -0.05
N GLN A 206 25.17 8.63 -1.25
CA GLN A 206 25.65 9.91 -1.77
C GLN A 206 25.09 11.11 -0.98
N ILE A 207 23.84 11.02 -0.53
CA ILE A 207 23.18 12.09 0.24
C ILE A 207 23.59 12.05 1.72
N GLU A 208 23.84 10.85 2.25
CA GLU A 208 24.12 10.58 3.66
C GLU A 208 25.51 9.88 3.80
N PRO A 209 26.63 10.56 3.46
CA PRO A 209 27.96 9.94 3.43
C PRO A 209 28.41 9.44 4.80
N ASP A 210 28.17 10.22 5.86
CA ASP A 210 28.67 9.96 7.22
C ASP A 210 27.69 9.19 8.11
N ALA A 211 26.44 9.04 7.67
CA ALA A 211 25.39 8.36 8.43
C ALA A 211 25.61 6.84 8.50
N VAL A 212 25.03 6.23 9.53
CA VAL A 212 24.81 4.79 9.60
C VAL A 212 23.59 4.48 8.73
N VAL A 213 23.81 3.85 7.58
CA VAL A 213 22.74 3.47 6.65
C VAL A 213 22.36 2.01 6.87
N LEU A 214 21.10 1.78 7.20
CA LEU A 214 20.50 0.49 7.47
C LEU A 214 19.57 0.11 6.31
N TYR A 215 19.86 -0.99 5.62
CA TYR A 215 18.96 -1.50 4.58
C TYR A 215 18.08 -2.61 5.14
N ARG A 216 16.77 -2.49 4.99
CA ARG A 216 15.81 -3.54 5.34
C ARG A 216 15.15 -4.06 4.07
N PRO A 217 15.51 -5.24 3.55
CA PRO A 217 14.86 -5.81 2.37
C PRO A 217 13.34 -5.99 2.56
N HIS A 218 12.60 -6.02 1.46
CA HIS A 218 11.16 -6.27 1.51
C HIS A 218 10.87 -7.75 1.87
N PRO A 219 9.95 -8.05 2.80
CA PRO A 219 9.69 -9.44 3.24
C PRO A 219 9.30 -10.38 2.09
N ASP A 220 8.47 -9.93 1.14
CA ASP A 220 8.11 -10.74 -0.03
C ASP A 220 9.29 -11.04 -0.97
N VAL A 221 10.31 -10.17 -1.00
CA VAL A 221 11.55 -10.40 -1.76
C VAL A 221 12.44 -11.38 -1.00
N GLU A 222 12.56 -11.23 0.31
CA GLU A 222 13.30 -12.17 1.16
C GLU A 222 12.73 -13.59 1.11
N ALA A 223 11.40 -13.71 1.11
CA ALA A 223 10.70 -14.98 0.97
C ALA A 223 10.79 -15.56 -0.45
N GLY A 224 11.37 -14.84 -1.41
CA GLY A 224 11.56 -15.28 -2.80
C GLY A 224 10.30 -15.23 -3.65
N TYR A 225 9.26 -14.51 -3.23
CA TYR A 225 8.01 -14.41 -3.98
C TYR A 225 8.04 -13.35 -5.09
N ARG A 226 8.96 -12.37 -5.01
CA ARG A 226 8.97 -11.19 -5.89
C ARG A 226 10.38 -10.74 -6.27
N LYS A 227 10.47 -9.97 -7.36
CA LYS A 227 11.71 -9.36 -7.86
C LYS A 227 12.20 -8.24 -6.94
N GLY A 228 13.51 -8.09 -6.83
CA GLY A 228 14.18 -7.02 -6.08
C GLY A 228 15.26 -7.50 -5.12
N LEU A 229 15.66 -8.79 -5.20
CA LEU A 229 16.71 -9.34 -4.34
C LEU A 229 18.04 -8.68 -4.67
N ILE A 230 18.66 -8.08 -3.66
CA ILE A 230 20.05 -7.63 -3.70
C ILE A 230 20.87 -8.61 -2.88
N ARG A 231 22.02 -9.06 -3.42
CA ARG A 231 22.98 -9.87 -2.66
C ARG A 231 23.62 -8.98 -1.58
N ASP A 232 23.85 -9.53 -0.39
CA ASP A 232 24.38 -8.74 0.72
C ASP A 232 25.72 -8.08 0.37
N ALA A 233 26.58 -8.76 -0.37
CA ALA A 233 27.84 -8.19 -0.87
C ALA A 233 27.65 -6.93 -1.73
N ASP A 234 26.58 -6.84 -2.53
CA ASP A 234 26.29 -5.68 -3.36
C ASP A 234 25.66 -4.55 -2.52
N ALA A 235 24.79 -4.88 -1.57
CA ALA A 235 24.17 -3.92 -0.67
C ALA A 235 25.21 -3.26 0.26
N LEU A 236 26.08 -4.06 0.88
CA LEU A 236 27.09 -3.62 1.85
C LEU A 236 28.15 -2.68 1.26
N ARG A 237 28.20 -2.53 -0.08
CA ARG A 237 28.99 -1.47 -0.73
C ARG A 237 28.46 -0.07 -0.46
N TYR A 238 27.18 0.05 -0.09
CA TYR A 238 26.49 1.32 0.08
C TYR A 238 25.87 1.47 1.48
N VAL A 239 25.68 0.39 2.22
CA VAL A 239 25.05 0.41 3.55
C VAL A 239 25.95 -0.19 4.62
N ASP A 240 25.80 0.26 5.86
CA ASP A 240 26.55 -0.25 7.00
C ASP A 240 26.00 -1.62 7.47
N GLN A 241 24.69 -1.85 7.30
CA GLN A 241 24.05 -3.08 7.75
C GLN A 241 22.83 -3.46 6.93
N VAL A 242 22.64 -4.77 6.71
CA VAL A 242 21.41 -5.35 6.14
C VAL A 242 20.59 -5.99 7.26
N LEU A 243 19.35 -5.53 7.44
CA LEU A 243 18.45 -5.89 8.53
C LEU A 243 17.36 -6.85 8.05
N ARG A 244 17.65 -8.15 8.12
CA ARG A 244 16.70 -9.23 7.78
C ARG A 244 15.87 -9.62 9.00
N GLY A 245 14.57 -9.87 8.83
CA GLY A 245 13.71 -10.40 9.89
C GLY A 245 13.40 -9.50 11.10
N HIS A 246 13.83 -8.23 11.11
CA HIS A 246 13.53 -7.30 12.21
C HIS A 246 12.11 -6.73 12.08
N ALA A 247 11.52 -6.16 13.13
CA ALA A 247 10.19 -5.54 13.04
C ALA A 247 10.28 -4.10 12.53
N LEU A 248 9.47 -3.73 11.53
CA LEU A 248 9.48 -2.38 10.97
C LEU A 248 9.09 -1.30 11.99
N PRO A 249 8.06 -1.48 12.86
CA PRO A 249 7.71 -0.48 13.86
C PRO A 249 8.89 -0.10 14.76
N ALA A 250 9.63 -1.10 15.26
CA ALA A 250 10.76 -0.89 16.16
C ALA A 250 11.92 -0.14 15.48
N LEU A 251 12.19 -0.43 14.21
CA LEU A 251 13.17 0.30 13.42
C LEU A 251 12.74 1.76 13.22
N LEU A 252 11.48 2.02 12.88
CA LEU A 252 10.99 3.37 12.64
C LEU A 252 11.09 4.26 13.90
N THR A 253 10.99 3.69 15.09
CA THR A 253 11.15 4.44 16.35
C THR A 253 12.61 4.69 16.73
N SER A 254 13.55 3.93 16.17
CA SER A 254 14.95 3.96 16.58
C SER A 254 15.86 4.77 15.63
N VAL A 255 15.38 5.13 14.45
CA VAL A 255 16.16 5.84 13.42
C VAL A 255 15.85 7.33 13.41
N ASP A 256 16.78 8.12 12.85
CA ASP A 256 16.60 9.58 12.71
C ASP A 256 15.82 9.92 11.44
N ALA A 257 16.12 9.21 10.34
CA ALA A 257 15.49 9.44 9.05
C ALA A 257 15.19 8.15 8.29
N VAL A 258 14.24 8.23 7.36
CA VAL A 258 13.88 7.14 6.45
C VAL A 258 13.95 7.63 5.01
N HIS A 259 14.76 6.97 4.19
CA HIS A 259 14.85 7.24 2.76
C HIS A 259 14.03 6.21 1.99
N VAL A 260 13.02 6.67 1.26
CA VAL A 260 12.08 5.81 0.54
C VAL A 260 12.03 6.15 -0.93
N LEU A 261 11.75 5.15 -1.78
CA LEU A 261 11.36 5.40 -3.16
C LEU A 261 9.88 5.80 -3.20
N THR A 262 8.99 4.84 -2.98
CA THR A 262 7.53 5.06 -2.93
C THR A 262 6.81 4.28 -1.82
N SER A 263 7.57 3.64 -0.93
CA SER A 263 7.05 2.72 0.09
C SER A 263 6.05 3.39 1.03
N LEU A 264 4.99 2.68 1.44
CA LEU A 264 4.10 3.15 2.53
C LEU A 264 4.87 3.39 3.84
N THR A 265 6.02 2.75 4.03
CA THR A 265 6.89 2.96 5.19
C THR A 265 7.27 4.43 5.40
N GLY A 266 7.38 5.23 4.33
CA GLY A 266 7.64 6.66 4.48
C GLY A 266 6.47 7.38 5.15
N PHE A 267 5.23 7.03 4.82
CA PHE A 267 4.06 7.54 5.55
C PHE A 267 4.05 7.08 7.00
N GLU A 268 4.34 5.79 7.26
CA GLU A 268 4.41 5.26 8.64
C GLU A 268 5.51 5.93 9.48
N ALA A 269 6.59 6.38 8.84
CA ALA A 269 7.66 7.16 9.46
C ALA A 269 7.22 8.59 9.79
N LEU A 270 6.47 9.25 8.91
CA LEU A 270 5.86 10.56 9.18
C LEU A 270 4.95 10.50 10.41
N LEU A 271 4.08 9.48 10.51
CA LEU A 271 3.21 9.29 11.68
C LEU A 271 3.99 9.17 12.99
N ARG A 272 5.26 8.74 12.94
CA ARG A 272 6.17 8.57 14.09
C ARG A 272 7.11 9.76 14.28
N GLY A 273 6.88 10.88 13.58
CA GLY A 273 7.69 12.09 13.68
C GLY A 273 9.11 11.94 13.15
N ARG A 274 9.36 11.00 12.22
CA ARG A 274 10.68 10.81 11.62
C ARG A 274 10.87 11.67 10.39
N GLU A 275 12.12 12.07 10.15
CA GLU A 275 12.45 12.73 8.89
C GLU A 275 12.29 11.73 7.74
N VAL A 276 11.67 12.17 6.66
CA VAL A 276 11.42 11.32 5.49
C VAL A 276 11.94 12.00 4.24
N VAL A 277 12.90 11.32 3.59
CA VAL A 277 13.47 11.74 2.30
C VAL A 277 12.91 10.84 1.21
N VAL A 278 12.30 11.46 0.21
CA VAL A 278 11.56 10.74 -0.83
C VAL A 278 12.28 10.87 -2.18
N HIS A 279 12.66 9.72 -2.73
CA HIS A 279 13.32 9.63 -4.04
C HIS A 279 12.34 9.50 -5.21
N GLY A 280 11.12 9.03 -4.94
CA GLY A 280 10.04 8.88 -5.91
C GLY A 280 8.91 9.88 -5.71
N GLN A 281 7.69 9.48 -6.06
CA GLN A 281 6.47 10.30 -6.00
C GLN A 281 5.29 9.55 -5.36
N PRO A 282 5.41 9.04 -4.10
CA PRO A 282 4.29 8.45 -3.36
C PRO A 282 3.22 9.48 -3.01
N PHE A 283 2.03 9.03 -2.58
CA PHE A 283 0.88 9.91 -2.31
C PHE A 283 1.13 11.01 -1.27
N TYR A 284 2.04 10.77 -0.32
CA TYR A 284 2.37 11.68 0.77
C TYR A 284 3.51 12.66 0.46
N ALA A 285 4.14 12.59 -0.72
CA ALA A 285 5.13 13.54 -1.18
C ALA A 285 4.49 14.78 -1.83
N GLY A 286 5.15 15.93 -1.77
CA GLY A 286 4.71 17.19 -2.36
C GLY A 286 3.85 18.09 -1.46
N TRP A 287 3.65 17.71 -0.19
CA TRP A 287 2.78 18.43 0.75
C TRP A 287 3.53 19.20 1.84
N GLY A 288 4.86 19.31 1.73
CA GLY A 288 5.72 20.00 2.70
C GLY A 288 6.04 19.21 3.98
N LEU A 289 5.65 17.93 4.05
CA LEU A 289 5.93 17.02 5.17
C LEU A 289 7.19 16.15 4.96
N THR A 290 7.72 16.11 3.73
CA THR A 290 8.84 15.29 3.31
C THR A 290 9.91 16.14 2.61
N ARG A 291 11.16 15.67 2.61
CA ARG A 291 12.18 16.17 1.71
C ARG A 291 12.09 15.43 0.38
N ASP A 292 11.43 16.06 -0.60
CA ASP A 292 11.21 15.45 -1.92
C ASP A 292 12.38 15.74 -2.87
N LEU A 293 13.01 14.69 -3.39
CA LEU A 293 14.08 14.82 -4.39
C LEU A 293 13.54 14.93 -5.82
N SER A 294 12.29 14.50 -6.03
CA SER A 294 11.58 14.63 -7.30
C SER A 294 10.10 14.96 -7.03
N PRO A 295 9.78 16.18 -6.57
CA PRO A 295 8.43 16.53 -6.13
C PRO A 295 7.39 16.34 -7.26
N PRO A 296 6.17 15.85 -6.95
CA PRO A 296 5.10 15.74 -7.92
C PRO A 296 4.64 17.13 -8.41
N PRO A 297 4.59 17.41 -9.73
CA PRO A 297 4.34 18.76 -10.24
C PRO A 297 3.00 19.41 -9.82
N ARG A 298 1.97 18.60 -9.55
CA ARG A 298 0.61 19.08 -9.22
C ARG A 298 0.41 19.39 -7.73
N ARG A 299 1.36 19.07 -6.87
CA ARG A 299 1.23 19.21 -5.41
C ARG A 299 2.06 20.39 -4.95
N GLY A 300 1.40 21.35 -4.31
CA GLY A 300 2.04 22.57 -3.81
C GLY A 300 1.43 23.13 -2.52
N ARG A 301 0.30 22.58 -2.06
CA ARG A 301 -0.29 22.94 -0.77
C ARG A 301 0.59 22.39 0.35
N ARG A 302 0.84 23.19 1.38
CA ARG A 302 1.45 22.72 2.62
C ARG A 302 0.37 22.17 3.53
N LEU A 303 0.58 20.97 4.06
CA LEU A 303 -0.33 20.29 4.97
C LEU A 303 0.32 20.06 6.32
N ALA A 304 -0.47 20.10 7.38
CA ALA A 304 -0.11 19.50 8.66
C ALA A 304 -0.26 17.97 8.59
N LEU A 305 0.51 17.25 9.41
CA LEU A 305 0.47 15.78 9.44
C LEU A 305 -0.93 15.23 9.73
N ALA A 306 -1.68 15.89 10.62
CA ALA A 306 -3.05 15.52 10.95
C ALA A 306 -4.01 15.66 9.75
N GLU A 307 -3.80 16.63 8.86
CA GLU A 307 -4.60 16.79 7.64
C GLU A 307 -4.33 15.64 6.65
N LEU A 308 -3.05 15.31 6.43
CA LEU A 308 -2.65 14.18 5.61
C LEU A 308 -3.24 12.86 6.16
N ALA A 309 -3.13 12.65 7.48
CA ALA A 309 -3.70 11.48 8.14
C ALA A 309 -5.23 11.44 8.08
N ALA A 310 -5.91 12.59 8.22
CA ALA A 310 -7.37 12.66 8.09
C ALA A 310 -7.83 12.20 6.71
N ALA A 311 -7.24 12.72 5.65
CA ALA A 311 -7.58 12.29 4.30
C ALA A 311 -7.22 10.81 4.08
N ALA A 312 -5.99 10.42 4.38
CA ALA A 312 -5.47 9.11 4.05
C ALA A 312 -6.08 7.98 4.90
N LEU A 313 -6.37 8.21 6.18
CA LEU A 313 -6.80 7.17 7.11
C LEU A 313 -8.29 7.24 7.47
N ILE A 314 -8.95 8.39 7.36
CA ILE A 314 -10.35 8.53 7.77
C ILE A 314 -11.29 8.68 6.57
N LEU A 315 -10.99 9.58 5.63
CA LEU A 315 -11.91 9.92 4.54
C LEU A 315 -11.81 8.97 3.33
N TYR A 316 -10.57 8.61 2.98
CA TYR A 316 -10.27 7.88 1.75
C TYR A 316 -10.60 6.38 1.81
N PRO A 317 -10.19 5.62 2.85
CA PRO A 317 -10.42 4.18 2.90
C PRO A 317 -11.81 3.80 3.45
N ARG A 318 -12.18 2.53 3.26
CA ARG A 318 -13.31 1.87 3.92
C ARG A 318 -12.78 0.80 4.85
N TYR A 319 -13.50 0.55 5.95
CA TYR A 319 -13.09 -0.38 7.00
C TYR A 319 -14.22 -1.31 7.39
N ILE A 320 -13.87 -2.56 7.65
CA ILE A 320 -14.73 -3.53 8.32
C ILE A 320 -14.03 -4.08 9.56
N ASP A 321 -14.79 -4.38 10.60
CA ASP A 321 -14.27 -5.13 11.74
C ASP A 321 -14.03 -6.58 11.25
N PRO A 322 -12.79 -7.10 11.29
CA PRO A 322 -12.51 -8.47 10.85
C PRO A 322 -13.22 -9.54 11.68
N MET A 323 -13.71 -9.21 12.88
CA MET A 323 -14.42 -10.13 13.78
C MET A 323 -15.92 -10.20 13.46
N THR A 324 -16.58 -9.06 13.26
CA THR A 324 -18.03 -9.02 13.00
C THR A 324 -18.36 -9.00 11.51
N GLY A 325 -17.45 -8.50 10.68
CA GLY A 325 -17.67 -8.25 9.26
C GLY A 325 -18.48 -6.98 8.97
N GLU A 326 -18.83 -6.21 10.00
CA GLU A 326 -19.58 -4.96 9.90
C GLU A 326 -18.66 -3.78 9.60
N THR A 327 -19.25 -2.69 9.11
CA THR A 327 -18.53 -1.43 8.89
C THR A 327 -18.01 -0.88 10.21
N CYS A 328 -16.75 -0.43 10.23
CA CYS A 328 -16.18 0.15 11.43
C CYS A 328 -15.38 1.42 11.13
N SER A 329 -14.92 2.08 12.19
CA SER A 329 -14.02 3.23 12.06
C SER A 329 -12.55 2.75 12.02
N PRO A 330 -11.61 3.57 11.50
CA PRO A 330 -10.19 3.23 11.56
C PRO A 330 -9.71 3.01 13.00
N GLU A 331 -10.24 3.75 13.97
CA GLU A 331 -9.94 3.59 15.40
C GLU A 331 -10.32 2.19 15.90
N THR A 332 -11.50 1.69 15.53
CA THR A 332 -11.94 0.32 15.84
C THR A 332 -11.01 -0.70 15.22
N LEU A 333 -10.66 -0.55 13.93
CA LEU A 333 -9.75 -1.49 13.28
C LEU A 333 -8.37 -1.50 13.94
N VAL A 334 -7.81 -0.32 14.27
CA VAL A 334 -6.53 -0.20 14.98
C VAL A 334 -6.57 -0.93 16.32
N ALA A 335 -7.65 -0.79 17.10
CA ALA A 335 -7.82 -1.52 18.34
C ALA A 335 -7.84 -3.05 18.12
N ARG A 336 -8.63 -3.52 17.14
CA ARG A 336 -8.71 -4.95 16.78
C ARG A 336 -7.37 -5.54 16.34
N LEU A 337 -6.57 -4.76 15.62
CA LEU A 337 -5.26 -5.20 15.15
C LEU A 337 -4.24 -5.31 16.27
N ALA A 338 -4.33 -4.45 17.28
CA ALA A 338 -3.47 -4.51 18.46
C ALA A 338 -3.81 -5.69 19.39
N ASP A 339 -5.10 -6.03 19.50
CA ASP A 339 -5.57 -7.14 20.34
C ASP A 339 -5.37 -8.52 19.69
N GLN A 340 -5.02 -8.59 18.41
CA GLN A 340 -4.81 -9.86 17.72
C GLN A 340 -3.44 -10.46 18.08
N PRO A 341 -3.39 -11.70 18.59
CA PRO A 341 -2.13 -12.40 18.73
C PRO A 341 -1.48 -12.56 17.36
N GLU A 342 -0.14 -12.64 17.35
CA GLU A 342 0.61 -12.76 16.11
C GLU A 342 0.03 -13.86 15.21
N PRO A 343 -0.09 -13.59 13.90
CA PRO A 343 -0.63 -14.56 12.97
C PRO A 343 0.23 -15.83 12.99
N ARG A 344 -0.33 -16.92 13.54
CA ARG A 344 0.27 -18.25 13.40
C ARG A 344 0.26 -18.61 11.90
N PRO A 345 1.38 -19.11 11.33
CA PRO A 345 1.40 -19.53 9.94
C PRO A 345 0.40 -20.67 9.72
N GLY A 346 -0.60 -20.44 8.87
CA GLY A 346 -1.56 -21.47 8.49
C GLY A 346 -0.94 -22.56 7.60
N LEU A 347 -1.66 -23.66 7.40
CA LEU A 347 -1.22 -24.80 6.57
C LEU A 347 -1.11 -24.46 5.06
N LEU A 348 -1.92 -23.51 4.57
CA LEU A 348 -1.92 -23.06 3.18
C LEU A 348 -0.60 -22.36 2.76
N PRO A 349 -0.01 -21.47 3.59
CA PRO A 349 1.35 -20.96 3.40
C PRO A 349 2.42 -22.06 3.29
N ALA A 350 2.35 -23.13 4.08
CA ALA A 350 3.31 -24.23 4.02
C ALA A 350 3.21 -25.02 2.70
N LEU A 351 1.99 -25.26 2.22
CA LEU A 351 1.77 -25.89 0.91
C LEU A 351 2.25 -25.03 -0.26
N ARG A 352 2.12 -23.70 -0.18
CA ARG A 352 2.74 -22.78 -1.16
C ARG A 352 4.27 -22.77 -1.08
N ARG A 353 4.88 -22.87 0.12
CA ARG A 353 6.33 -23.02 0.28
C ARG A 353 6.84 -24.30 -0.40
N LEU A 354 6.09 -25.40 -0.30
CA LEU A 354 6.41 -26.67 -0.97
C LEU A 354 6.22 -26.61 -2.49
N GLN A 355 5.15 -25.98 -2.98
CA GLN A 355 4.94 -25.78 -4.42
C GLN A 355 6.04 -24.93 -5.05
N VAL A 356 6.48 -23.84 -4.40
CA VAL A 356 7.57 -23.00 -4.91
C VAL A 356 8.93 -23.69 -4.76
N GLY A 357 9.13 -24.50 -3.71
CA GLY A 357 10.31 -25.35 -3.56
C GLY A 357 10.47 -26.37 -4.69
N ALA A 358 9.37 -27.00 -5.13
CA ALA A 358 9.38 -27.97 -6.22
C ALA A 358 9.68 -27.33 -7.59
N PHE A 359 9.26 -26.08 -7.84
CA PHE A 359 9.64 -25.35 -9.05
C PHE A 359 11.14 -24.98 -9.07
N ARG A 360 11.74 -24.67 -7.91
CA ARG A 360 13.19 -24.39 -7.80
C ARG A 360 14.09 -25.60 -8.08
N SER A 361 13.64 -26.81 -7.75
CA SER A 361 14.39 -28.04 -8.06
C SER A 361 14.49 -28.27 -9.57
N LEU A 362 13.44 -27.91 -10.31
CA LEU A 362 13.37 -28.07 -11.77
C LEU A 362 14.20 -26.99 -12.49
N ASP A 363 14.19 -25.74 -12.02
CA ASP A 363 15.00 -24.66 -12.61
C ASP A 363 16.51 -24.81 -12.32
N MET A 364 16.90 -25.30 -11.14
CA MET A 364 18.32 -25.63 -10.88
C MET A 364 18.81 -26.84 -11.69
N ALA A 365 17.96 -27.87 -11.87
CA ALA A 365 18.31 -29.02 -12.71
C ALA A 365 18.48 -28.61 -14.18
N ALA A 366 17.64 -27.69 -14.69
CA ALA A 366 17.76 -27.14 -16.03
C ALA A 366 19.00 -26.24 -16.21
N ALA A 367 19.37 -25.43 -15.22
CA ALA A 367 20.55 -24.58 -15.26
C ALA A 367 21.87 -25.38 -15.18
N THR A 368 21.89 -26.52 -14.49
CA THR A 368 23.08 -27.37 -14.37
C THR A 368 23.32 -28.21 -15.64
N SER A 369 22.25 -28.55 -16.37
CA SER A 369 22.35 -29.28 -17.65
C SER A 369 22.85 -28.42 -18.82
N MET A 370 22.73 -27.09 -18.76
CA MET A 370 23.22 -26.17 -19.81
C MET A 370 24.65 -25.69 -19.58
N ALA A 371 25.26 -25.98 -18.42
CA ALA A 371 26.65 -25.62 -18.13
C ALA A 371 27.67 -26.73 -18.47
N ASN A 372 27.20 -27.94 -18.79
CA ASN A 372 28.01 -29.11 -19.13
C ASN A 372 27.76 -29.64 -20.56
N GLY A 373 27.18 -28.81 -21.44
CA GLY A 373 26.85 -29.15 -22.83
C GLY A 373 27.73 -28.42 -23.83
#